data_AF-A0A7C6CBN5-F1
#
_entry.id   AF-A0A7C6CBN5-F1
#
_cell.length_a   1.000
_cell.length_b   1.000
_cell.length_c   1.000
_cell.angle_alpha   90.00
_cell.angle_beta   90.00
_cell.angle_gamma   90.00
#
_symmetry.space_group_name_H-M   'P 1'
#
loop_
_entity.id
_entity.type
_entity.pdbx_description
1 polymer ?
#
loop_
_entity_poly.entity_id
_entity_poly.type
_entity_poly.pdbx_seq_one_letter_code
_entity_poly.pdbx_strand_id
1 'polypeptide(L)'
;MKILFTAILYIILFYSIFKIAFQISKRRGKKNLYKIIEIYFLEKQFKVDVKKIDINVLLNIVAICNAFVFTFVLIVTTFIDNLIIRQLATFVLLFPVIYIAYYIVSVYLKKKK
;
A
#
# COMPACT_ATOMS: atom_id res chain seq x y z
N MET A 1 23.12 8.98 -1.36
CA MET A 1 23.22 7.62 -0.77
C MET A 1 22.35 7.43 0.47
N LYS A 2 22.40 8.30 1.49
CA LYS A 2 21.60 8.15 2.72
C LYS A 2 20.08 8.00 2.46
N ILE A 3 19.47 8.90 1.68
CA ILE A 3 18.03 8.86 1.37
C ILE A 3 17.63 7.57 0.65
N LEU A 4 18.40 7.14 -0.35
CA LEU A 4 18.13 5.89 -1.09
C LEU A 4 18.19 4.68 -0.16
N PHE A 5 19.21 4.62 0.70
CA PHE A 5 19.35 3.55 1.69
C PHE A 5 18.17 3.54 2.68
N THR A 6 17.78 4.70 3.20
CA THR A 6 16.59 4.85 4.06
C THR A 6 15.31 4.41 3.34
N ALA A 7 15.13 4.78 2.08
CA ALA A 7 13.97 4.39 1.29
C ALA A 7 13.91 2.86 1.10
N ILE A 8 15.03 2.21 0.80
CA ILE A 8 15.10 0.75 0.68
C ILE A 8 14.75 0.09 2.01
N LEU A 9 15.31 0.57 3.12
CA LEU A 9 14.98 0.06 4.45
C LEU A 9 13.49 0.19 4.77
N TYR A 10 12.89 1.34 4.48
CA TYR A 10 11.46 1.57 4.70
C TYR A 10 10.58 0.68 3.82
N ILE A 11 10.93 0.49 2.55
CA ILE A 11 10.21 -0.45 1.67
C ILE A 11 10.22 -1.86 2.27
N ILE A 12 11.40 -2.36 2.67
CA ILE A 12 11.54 -3.70 3.25
C ILE A 12 10.74 -3.81 4.55
N LEU A 13 10.83 -2.81 5.42
CA LEU A 13 10.13 -2.77 6.70
C LEU A 13 8.61 -2.81 6.49
N PHE A 14 8.04 -1.87 5.74
CA PHE A 14 6.60 -1.80 5.54
C PHE A 14 6.05 -3.00 4.79
N TYR A 15 6.76 -3.48 3.76
CA TYR A 15 6.37 -4.70 3.05
C TYR A 15 6.31 -5.89 4.00
N SER A 16 7.30 -6.04 4.88
CA SER A 16 7.33 -7.11 5.88
C SER A 16 6.18 -6.99 6.87
N ILE A 17 5.87 -5.78 7.36
CA ILE A 17 4.73 -5.51 8.25
C ILE A 17 3.42 -5.94 7.60
N PHE A 18 3.14 -5.49 6.37
CA PHE A 18 1.90 -5.85 5.68
C PHE A 18 1.81 -7.34 5.38
N LYS A 19 2.91 -7.97 4.97
CA LYS A 19 2.96 -9.41 4.70
C LYS A 19 2.67 -10.24 5.96
N ILE A 20 3.28 -9.88 7.09
CA ILE A 20 3.03 -10.52 8.39
C ILE A 20 1.57 -10.30 8.81
N ALA A 21 1.06 -9.07 8.70
CA ALA A 21 -0.32 -8.74 9.04
C ALA A 21 -1.31 -9.61 8.25
N PHE A 22 -1.13 -9.70 6.92
CA PHE A 22 -1.98 -10.55 6.06
C PHE A 22 -1.84 -12.04 6.37
N GLN A 23 -0.64 -12.51 6.69
CA GLN A 23 -0.43 -13.91 7.09
C GLN A 23 -1.12 -14.24 8.42
N ILE A 24 -1.10 -13.32 9.39
CA ILE A 24 -1.84 -13.46 10.65
C ILE A 24 -3.35 -13.44 10.38
N SER A 25 -3.85 -12.54 9.54
CA SER A 25 -5.27 -12.49 9.15
C SER A 25 -5.73 -13.79 8.51
N LYS A 26 -4.91 -14.37 7.62
CA LYS A 26 -5.16 -15.67 6.98
C LYS A 26 -5.24 -16.81 8.00
N ARG A 27 -4.28 -16.88 8.94
CA ARG A 27 -4.25 -17.92 9.99
C ARG A 27 -5.43 -17.83 10.95
N ARG A 28 -5.90 -16.62 11.26
CA ARG A 28 -7.04 -16.40 12.17
C ARG A 28 -8.40 -16.69 11.55
N GLY A 29 -8.46 -17.19 10.30
CA GLY A 29 -9.71 -17.47 9.60
C GLY A 29 -10.61 -16.23 9.46
N LYS A 30 -10.07 -15.03 9.62
CA LYS A 30 -10.87 -13.80 9.60
C LYS A 30 -11.45 -13.62 8.20
N LYS A 31 -12.79 -13.50 8.15
CA LYS A 31 -13.66 -12.94 7.11
C LYS A 31 -13.00 -12.73 5.76
N ASN A 32 -13.48 -13.48 4.75
CA ASN A 32 -13.34 -13.28 3.30
C ASN A 32 -12.30 -12.20 2.94
N LEU A 33 -11.04 -12.60 2.74
CA LEU A 33 -9.90 -11.70 2.50
C LEU A 33 -10.12 -10.74 1.34
N TYR A 34 -11.03 -11.05 0.41
CA TYR A 34 -11.48 -10.14 -0.65
C TYR A 34 -12.23 -8.90 -0.15
N LYS A 35 -12.65 -8.87 1.13
CA LYS A 35 -13.38 -7.76 1.75
C LYS A 35 -12.49 -6.84 2.59
N ILE A 36 -11.16 -7.03 2.61
CA ILE A 36 -10.28 -6.03 3.22
C ILE A 36 -10.40 -4.71 2.44
N ILE A 37 -10.22 -3.59 3.13
CA ILE A 37 -10.57 -2.27 2.60
C ILE A 37 -9.81 -1.95 1.31
N GLU A 38 -8.57 -2.41 1.21
CA GLU A 38 -7.68 -2.22 0.06
C GLU A 38 -8.16 -2.97 -1.18
N ILE A 39 -8.57 -4.24 -1.01
CA ILE A 39 -9.09 -5.05 -2.12
C ILE A 39 -10.50 -4.59 -2.50
N TYR A 40 -11.32 -4.23 -1.51
CA TYR A 40 -12.62 -3.63 -1.73
C TYR A 40 -12.51 -2.30 -2.50
N PHE A 41 -11.49 -1.48 -2.20
CA PHE A 41 -11.21 -0.24 -2.91
C PHE A 41 -10.82 -0.50 -4.37
N LEU A 42 -9.95 -1.49 -4.64
CA LEU A 42 -9.64 -1.93 -5.99
C LEU A 42 -10.88 -2.41 -6.75
N GLU A 43 -11.76 -3.17 -6.10
CA GLU A 43 -12.98 -3.69 -6.70
C GLU A 43 -13.99 -2.57 -7.01
N LYS A 44 -14.33 -1.74 -6.02
CA LYS A 44 -15.42 -0.77 -6.14
C LYS A 44 -15.01 0.52 -6.80
N GLN A 45 -13.89 1.10 -6.39
CA GLN A 45 -13.46 2.40 -6.91
C GLN A 45 -12.85 2.24 -8.30
N PHE A 46 -11.96 1.26 -8.44
CA PHE A 46 -11.22 1.08 -9.69
C PHE A 46 -11.79 -0.01 -10.59
N LYS A 47 -12.89 -0.67 -10.23
CA LYS A 47 -13.55 -1.69 -11.07
C LYS A 47 -12.61 -2.82 -11.47
N VAL A 48 -11.68 -3.19 -10.58
CA VAL A 48 -10.83 -4.38 -10.78
C VAL A 48 -11.65 -5.61 -10.45
N ASP A 49 -11.63 -6.59 -11.35
CA ASP A 49 -12.31 -7.87 -11.12
C ASP A 49 -11.44 -8.77 -10.23
N VAL A 50 -11.44 -8.45 -8.94
CA VAL A 50 -10.58 -9.08 -7.93
C VAL A 50 -10.86 -10.58 -7.79
N LYS A 51 -12.07 -11.04 -8.14
CA LYS A 51 -12.45 -12.46 -8.04
C LYS A 51 -11.72 -13.37 -9.05
N LYS A 52 -11.19 -12.79 -10.13
CA LYS A 52 -10.41 -13.53 -11.14
C LYS A 52 -8.91 -13.62 -10.81
N ILE A 53 -8.47 -13.03 -9.70
CA ILE A 53 -7.06 -12.96 -9.32
C ILE A 53 -6.87 -13.78 -8.05
N ASP A 54 -5.81 -14.58 -7.99
CA ASP A 54 -5.45 -15.32 -6.78
C ASP A 54 -5.28 -14.36 -5.58
N ILE A 55 -5.87 -14.74 -4.45
CA ILE A 55 -5.87 -13.90 -3.26
C ILE A 55 -4.45 -13.62 -2.75
N ASN A 56 -3.50 -14.56 -2.88
CA ASN A 56 -2.13 -14.32 -2.43
C ASN A 56 -1.43 -13.30 -3.35
N VAL A 57 -1.73 -13.31 -4.65
CA VAL A 57 -1.25 -12.30 -5.60
C VAL A 57 -1.80 -10.92 -5.24
N LEU A 58 -3.11 -10.82 -4.97
CA LEU A 58 -3.72 -9.57 -4.52
C LEU A 58 -3.09 -9.04 -3.23
N LEU A 59 -2.95 -9.87 -2.21
CA LEU A 59 -2.34 -9.49 -0.93
C LEU A 59 -0.89 -9.04 -1.10
N ASN A 60 -0.12 -9.71 -1.96
CA ASN A 60 1.25 -9.32 -2.23
C ASN A 60 1.33 -7.95 -2.94
N ILE A 61 0.47 -7.73 -3.92
CA ILE A 61 0.39 -6.44 -4.64
C ILE A 61 -0.04 -5.32 -3.70
N VAL A 62 -1.04 -5.55 -2.85
CA VAL A 62 -1.48 -4.59 -1.82
C VAL A 62 -0.35 -4.29 -0.84
N ALA A 63 0.41 -5.30 -0.39
CA ALA A 63 1.55 -5.10 0.51
C ALA A 63 2.63 -4.24 -0.13
N ILE A 64 2.98 -4.48 -1.40
CA ILE A 64 3.94 -3.67 -2.16
C ILE A 64 3.42 -2.24 -2.33
N CYS A 65 2.14 -2.09 -2.70
CA CYS A 65 1.51 -0.79 -2.89
C CYS A 65 1.55 0.04 -1.61
N ASN A 66 1.15 -0.55 -0.48
CA ASN A 66 1.18 0.15 0.81
C ASN A 66 2.62 0.45 1.24
N ALA A 67 3.57 -0.47 1.05
CA ALA A 67 4.97 -0.22 1.37
C ALA A 67 5.54 0.97 0.57
N PHE A 68 5.18 1.08 -0.71
CA PHE A 68 5.51 2.23 -1.54
C PHE A 68 4.87 3.52 -1.01
N VAL A 69 3.57 3.53 -0.73
CA VAL A 69 2.84 4.70 -0.21
C VAL A 69 3.51 5.23 1.06
N PHE A 70 3.70 4.37 2.06
CA PHE A 70 4.29 4.78 3.34
C PHE A 70 5.72 5.26 3.19
N THR A 71 6.53 4.56 2.40
CA THR A 71 7.91 4.99 2.15
C THR A 71 7.96 6.34 1.44
N PHE A 72 7.18 6.49 0.36
CA PHE A 72 7.16 7.71 -0.44
C PHE A 72 6.76 8.91 0.41
N VAL A 73 5.66 8.80 1.17
CA VAL A 73 5.19 9.89 2.03
C VAL A 73 6.24 10.25 3.08
N LEU A 74 6.81 9.26 3.79
CA LEU A 74 7.80 9.54 4.83
C LEU A 74 9.08 10.16 4.27
N ILE A 75 9.58 9.69 3.12
CA ILE A 75 10.75 10.25 2.47
C ILE A 75 10.48 11.69 2.04
N VAL A 76 9.34 11.96 1.39
CA VAL A 76 8.98 13.32 0.95
C VAL A 76 8.81 14.27 2.13
N THR A 77 8.25 13.82 3.26
CA THR A 77 8.05 14.70 4.42
C THR A 77 9.32 14.87 5.26
N THR A 78 10.38 14.08 5.04
CA THR A 78 11.68 14.32 5.70
C THR A 78 12.33 15.64 5.32
N PHE A 79 11.94 16.26 4.20
CA PHE A 79 12.40 17.60 3.80
C PHE A 79 11.75 18.74 4.61
N ILE A 80 10.82 18.42 5.52
CA ILE A 80 10.17 19.37 6.41
C ILE A 80 10.79 19.25 7.80
N ASP A 81 11.53 20.27 8.22
CA ASP A 81 12.24 20.27 9.51
C ASP A 81 11.28 20.42 10.70
N ASN A 82 10.23 21.23 10.55
CA ASN A 82 9.26 21.45 11.60
C ASN A 82 8.40 20.19 11.83
N LEU A 83 8.49 19.61 13.02
CA LEU A 83 7.81 18.37 13.38
C LEU A 83 6.29 18.43 13.17
N ILE A 84 5.64 19.52 13.59
CA ILE A 84 4.19 19.68 13.50
C ILE A 84 3.77 19.79 12.04
N ILE A 85 4.45 20.62 11.25
CA ILE A 85 4.17 20.77 9.81
C ILE A 85 4.42 19.45 9.08
N ARG A 86 5.49 18.72 9.43
CA ARG A 86 5.81 17.41 8.85
C ARG A 86 4.70 16.39 9.09
N GLN A 87 4.13 16.35 10.29
CA GLN A 87 3.03 15.46 10.63
C GLN A 87 1.76 15.81 9.85
N LEU A 88 1.40 17.10 9.80
CA LEU A 88 0.26 17.57 9.01
C LEU A 88 0.43 17.25 7.52
N ALA A 89 1.60 17.53 6.95
CA ALA A 89 1.93 17.21 5.57
C ALA A 89 1.86 15.70 5.29
N THR A 90 2.33 14.87 6.22
CA THR A 90 2.26 13.40 6.11
C THR A 90 0.81 12.94 6.01
N PHE A 91 -0.06 13.45 6.88
CA PHE A 91 -1.48 13.12 6.85
C PHE A 91 -2.15 13.56 5.54
N VAL A 92 -1.91 14.79 5.10
CA VAL A 92 -2.49 15.32 3.86
C VAL A 92 -1.97 14.57 2.63
N LEU A 93 -0.68 14.25 2.56
CA LEU A 93 -0.06 13.56 1.42
C LEU A 93 -0.47 12.09 1.30
N LEU A 94 -0.86 11.43 2.40
CA LEU A 94 -1.30 10.03 2.35
C LEU A 94 -2.47 9.83 1.38
N PHE A 95 -3.49 10.69 1.42
CA PHE A 95 -4.69 10.53 0.58
C PHE A 95 -4.41 10.53 -0.92
N PRO A 96 -3.75 11.56 -1.51
CA PRO A 96 -3.45 11.56 -2.94
C PRO A 96 -2.48 10.44 -3.32
N VAL A 97 -1.48 10.14 -2.48
CA VAL A 97 -0.50 9.08 -2.78
C VAL A 97 -1.14 7.70 -2.77
N ILE A 98 -2.03 7.41 -1.82
CA ILE A 98 -2.83 6.17 -1.82
C ILE A 98 -3.65 6.10 -3.10
N TYR A 99 -4.40 7.15 -3.44
CA TYR A 99 -5.26 7.14 -4.62
C TYR A 99 -4.46 6.86 -5.91
N ILE A 100 -3.36 7.59 -6.12
CA ILE A 100 -2.51 7.44 -7.30
C ILE A 100 -1.86 6.04 -7.35
N ALA A 101 -1.31 5.56 -6.24
CA ALA A 101 -0.67 4.25 -6.18
C ALA A 101 -1.67 3.13 -6.51
N TYR A 102 -2.87 3.17 -5.94
CA TYR A 102 -3.91 2.19 -6.21
C TYR A 102 -4.49 2.33 -7.62
N TYR A 103 -4.55 3.54 -8.19
CA TYR A 103 -4.88 3.72 -9.60
C TYR A 103 -3.88 3.01 -10.51
N ILE A 104 -2.57 3.20 -10.28
CA ILE A 104 -1.51 2.53 -11.05
C ILE A 104 -1.62 1.01 -10.93
N VAL A 105 -1.80 0.49 -9.71
CA VAL A 105 -2.02 -0.94 -9.47
C VAL A 105 -3.25 -1.43 -10.22
N SER A 106 -4.34 -0.67 -10.23
CA SER A 106 -5.56 -1.06 -10.94
C SER A 106 -5.35 -1.19 -12.44
N VAL A 107 -4.58 -0.29 -13.04
CA VAL A 107 -4.22 -0.33 -14.47
C VAL A 107 -3.40 -1.58 -14.77
N TYR A 108 -2.40 -1.89 -13.94
CA TYR A 108 -1.61 -3.10 -14.06
C TYR A 108 -2.46 -4.37 -13.96
N LEU A 109 -3.35 -4.45 -12.97
CA LEU A 109 -4.22 -5.61 -12.76
C LEU A 109 -5.24 -5.81 -13.88
N LYS A 110 -5.74 -4.72 -14.49
CA LYS A 110 -6.66 -4.80 -15.64
C LYS A 110 -5.98 -5.25 -16.92
N LYS A 111 -4.71 -4.89 -17.13
CA LYS A 111 -3.92 -5.33 -18.30
C LYS A 111 -3.54 -6.80 -18.26
N LYS A 112 -3.53 -7.42 -17.08
CA LYS A 112 -3.16 -8.82 -16.88
C LYS A 112 -4.33 -9.81 -17.11
N LYS A 113 -5.41 -9.32 -17.73
CA LYS A 113 -6.56 -10.10 -18.18
C LYS A 113 -6.52 -10.29 -19.68
#